data_AF-A0A392M5H0-F1
#
_entry.id   AF-A0A392M5H0-F1
#
_cell.length_a   1.000
_cell.length_b   1.000
_cell.length_c   1.000
_cell.angle_alpha   90.00
_cell.angle_beta   90.00
_cell.angle_gamma   90.00
#
_symmetry.space_group_name_H-M   'P 1'
#
loop_
_entity.id
_entity.type
_entity.pdbx_description
1 polymer ?
#
loop_
_entity_poly.entity_id
_entity_poly.type
_entity_poly.pdbx_seq_one_letter_code
_entity_poly.pdbx_strand_id
1 'polypeptide(L)'
;MRDVSEAAAMARSIVHKKVRELDASAKKTSQYNKAIKSSHVSTTNNLHTAAADNKKPTITDRRPADVKKIGKSSKDRSGVPKVGDTVHVSSLGKKVTVLEVDSSKGEILVQAGIMKLKLKVTDIQRL
;
A
#
# COMPACT_ATOMS: atom_id res chain seq x y z
N MET A 1 27.55 -43.07 7.32
CA MET A 1 27.48 -41.86 8.18
C MET A 1 27.99 -40.58 7.51
N ARG A 2 28.83 -40.65 6.46
CA ARG A 2 29.33 -39.46 5.76
C ARG A 2 28.25 -38.79 4.90
N ASP A 3 27.45 -39.60 4.20
CA ASP A 3 26.43 -39.11 3.25
C ASP A 3 25.28 -38.35 3.95
N VAL A 4 24.88 -38.81 5.15
CA VAL A 4 23.87 -38.11 5.96
C VAL A 4 24.38 -36.77 6.50
N SER A 5 25.69 -36.67 6.78
CA SER A 5 26.31 -35.43 7.27
C SER A 5 26.43 -34.41 6.15
N GLU A 6 26.77 -34.86 4.94
CA GLU A 6 26.83 -34.04 3.74
C GLU A 6 25.44 -33.55 3.31
N ALA A 7 24.44 -34.45 3.28
CA ALA A 7 23.06 -34.09 2.99
C ALA A 7 22.52 -33.06 4.01
N ALA A 8 22.82 -33.23 5.30
CA ALA A 8 22.46 -32.27 6.33
C ALA A 8 23.18 -30.91 6.15
N ALA A 9 24.45 -30.91 5.76
CA ALA A 9 25.20 -29.70 5.47
C ALA A 9 24.62 -28.94 4.26
N MET A 10 24.27 -29.64 3.19
CA MET A 10 23.61 -29.06 2.02
C MET A 10 22.23 -28.48 2.37
N ALA A 11 21.42 -29.22 3.14
CA ALA A 11 20.11 -28.74 3.58
C ALA A 11 20.22 -27.44 4.39
N ARG A 12 21.17 -27.37 5.35
CA ARG A 12 21.45 -26.14 6.11
C ARG A 12 21.91 -24.99 5.21
N SER A 13 22.79 -25.27 4.24
CA SER A 13 23.28 -24.27 3.28
C SER A 13 22.12 -23.67 2.46
N ILE A 14 21.19 -24.50 1.98
CA ILE A 14 20.02 -24.06 1.23
C ILE A 14 19.11 -23.17 2.08
N VAL A 15 18.83 -23.57 3.33
CA VAL A 15 17.99 -22.79 4.25
C VAL A 15 18.61 -21.41 4.50
N HIS A 16 19.89 -21.34 4.85
CA HIS A 16 20.56 -20.06 5.11
C HIS A 16 20.66 -19.19 3.85
N LYS A 17 20.87 -19.79 2.67
CA LYS A 17 20.86 -19.06 1.39
C LYS A 17 19.49 -18.42 1.14
N LYS A 18 18.40 -19.17 1.33
CA LYS A 18 17.04 -18.67 1.12
C LYS A 18 16.65 -17.56 2.09
N VAL A 19 17.01 -17.68 3.37
CA VAL A 19 16.79 -16.62 4.37
C VAL A 19 17.48 -15.33 3.93
N ARG A 20 18.75 -15.39 3.50
CA ARG A 20 19.48 -14.20 3.02
C ARG A 20 18.88 -13.58 1.77
N GLU A 21 18.41 -14.40 0.82
CA GLU A 21 17.75 -13.91 -0.40
C GLU A 21 16.46 -13.13 -0.08
N LEU A 22 15.65 -13.65 0.85
CA LEU A 22 14.41 -12.98 1.29
C LEU A 22 14.70 -11.69 2.06
N ASP A 23 15.65 -11.71 2.99
CA ASP A 23 16.05 -10.52 3.75
C ASP A 23 16.63 -9.43 2.84
N ALA A 24 17.44 -9.80 1.84
CA ALA A 24 17.96 -8.86 0.86
C ALA A 24 16.85 -8.25 -0.02
N SER A 25 15.85 -9.05 -0.41
CA SER A 25 14.69 -8.59 -1.17
C SER A 25 13.81 -7.63 -0.37
N ALA A 26 13.57 -7.94 0.91
CA ALA A 26 12.82 -7.08 1.83
C ALA A 26 13.53 -5.74 2.08
N LYS A 27 14.87 -5.74 2.19
CA LYS A 27 15.65 -4.50 2.32
C LYS A 27 15.62 -3.65 1.04
N LYS A 28 15.66 -4.26 -0.15
CA LYS A 28 15.55 -3.53 -1.42
C LYS A 28 14.18 -2.85 -1.61
N THR A 29 13.10 -3.52 -1.23
CA THR A 29 11.75 -2.93 -1.26
C THR A 29 11.57 -1.84 -0.18
N SER A 30 12.23 -1.95 0.97
CA SER A 30 12.28 -0.88 1.98
C SER A 30 13.07 0.35 1.49
N GLN A 31 14.19 0.18 0.78
CA GLN A 31 14.96 1.29 0.21
C GLN A 31 14.22 2.03 -0.91
N TYR A 32 13.50 1.31 -1.78
CA TYR A 32 12.67 1.94 -2.82
C TYR A 32 11.55 2.81 -2.23
N ASN A 33 10.98 2.43 -1.08
CA ASN A 33 9.95 3.23 -0.40
C ASN A 33 10.51 4.37 0.47
N LYS A 34 11.83 4.41 0.74
CA LYS A 34 12.47 5.54 1.44
C LYS A 34 12.94 6.67 0.52
N ALA A 35 13.09 6.42 -0.79
CA ALA A 35 13.52 7.44 -1.75
C ALA A 35 12.46 8.52 -2.06
N ILE A 36 11.20 8.35 -1.64
CA ILE A 36 10.12 9.34 -1.88
C ILE A 36 9.95 10.30 -0.68
N LYS A 37 10.67 10.11 0.44
CA LYS A 37 10.53 10.96 1.65
C LYS A 37 11.85 11.38 2.30
N SER A 38 12.80 11.90 1.52
CA SER A 38 13.90 12.69 2.11
C SER A 38 14.27 13.90 1.25
N SER A 39 13.32 14.83 1.13
CA SER A 39 13.61 16.25 0.90
C SER A 39 13.10 17.02 2.12
N HIS A 40 13.77 16.88 3.25
CA HIS A 40 13.77 17.90 4.28
C HIS A 40 15.00 17.72 5.17
N VAL A 41 16.04 18.48 4.81
CA VAL A 41 16.99 19.17 5.70
C VAL A 41 16.91 18.79 7.18
N SER A 42 18.01 18.28 7.73
CA SER A 42 18.80 19.03 8.73
C SER A 42 20.10 18.30 9.08
N THR A 43 21.19 18.91 8.65
CA THR A 43 22.50 18.90 9.31
C THR A 43 22.35 19.55 10.68
N THR A 44 22.69 18.85 11.77
CA THR A 44 23.46 19.38 12.92
C THR A 44 23.83 18.23 13.86
N ASN A 45 25.07 17.76 13.71
CA ASN A 45 26.04 17.46 14.76
C ASN A 45 25.58 17.15 16.21
N ASN A 46 26.10 16.01 16.66
CA ASN A 46 26.68 15.71 17.99
C ASN A 46 25.81 14.95 19.01
N LEU A 47 26.15 13.67 19.10
CA LEU A 47 25.91 12.77 20.23
C LEU A 47 26.91 13.10 21.35
N HIS A 48 26.43 13.49 22.53
CA HIS A 48 27.19 13.31 23.77
C HIS A 48 26.25 13.19 25.00
N THR A 49 26.40 12.05 25.66
CA THR A 49 26.40 11.79 27.11
C THR A 49 25.25 12.24 28.03
N ALA A 50 24.58 11.22 28.57
CA ALA A 50 24.14 10.96 29.95
C ALA A 50 23.79 12.11 30.94
N ALA A 51 22.71 11.80 31.68
CA ALA A 51 22.40 12.13 33.07
C ALA A 51 21.59 13.40 33.39
N ALA A 52 20.53 13.13 34.18
CA ALA A 52 19.93 13.95 35.23
C ALA A 52 18.96 15.10 34.86
N ASP A 53 17.74 14.90 35.39
CA ASP A 53 16.94 15.85 36.18
C ASP A 53 15.88 16.77 35.52
N ASN A 54 14.64 16.55 35.99
CA ASN A 54 13.55 17.49 36.28
C ASN A 54 13.32 18.72 35.39
N LYS A 55 12.19 18.74 34.66
CA LYS A 55 11.07 19.70 34.85
C LYS A 55 10.02 19.61 33.73
N LYS A 56 8.76 19.45 34.12
CA LYS A 56 7.57 19.84 33.33
C LYS A 56 7.47 21.37 33.31
N PRO A 57 7.03 22.02 32.22
CA PRO A 57 5.68 22.64 32.20
C PRO A 57 5.06 22.63 30.76
N THR A 58 3.78 22.29 30.55
CA THR A 58 2.59 23.19 30.55
C THR A 58 2.28 23.85 29.18
N ILE A 59 1.21 23.34 28.55
CA ILE A 59 0.09 24.00 27.83
C ILE A 59 0.38 24.98 26.67
N THR A 60 -0.11 24.66 25.46
CA THR A 60 -0.92 25.53 24.56
C THR A 60 -1.36 24.69 23.35
N ASP A 61 -2.56 24.11 23.33
CA ASP A 61 -3.83 24.71 22.92
C ASP A 61 -3.78 25.51 21.59
N ARG A 62 -4.14 24.85 20.47
CA ARG A 62 -4.83 25.48 19.33
C ARG A 62 -5.30 24.45 18.29
N ARG A 63 -6.55 23.97 18.42
CA ARG A 63 -7.42 23.77 17.25
C ARG A 63 -8.20 25.07 17.09
N PRO A 64 -8.39 25.60 15.86
CA PRO A 64 -9.57 25.15 15.12
C PRO A 64 -9.42 25.22 13.59
N ALA A 65 -10.47 24.70 12.93
CA ALA A 65 -10.86 25.02 11.55
C ALA A 65 -9.96 24.38 10.46
N ASP A 66 -10.40 24.05 9.26
CA ASP A 66 -11.68 24.19 8.59
C ASP A 66 -11.67 23.22 7.40
N VAL A 67 -12.87 22.92 6.94
CA VAL A 67 -13.31 22.27 5.72
C VAL A 67 -12.30 22.27 4.55
N LYS A 68 -12.05 21.06 4.02
CA LYS A 68 -11.95 20.88 2.57
C LYS A 68 -12.77 19.66 2.14
N LYS A 69 -14.10 19.85 2.09
CA LYS A 69 -14.95 19.11 1.14
C LYS A 69 -14.48 19.51 -0.25
N ILE A 70 -13.52 18.77 -0.80
CA ILE A 70 -13.13 18.90 -2.19
C ILE A 70 -14.28 18.30 -2.99
N GLY A 71 -15.11 19.20 -3.55
CA GLY A 71 -16.18 18.85 -4.46
C GLY A 71 -15.64 18.02 -5.61
N LYS A 72 -16.07 16.76 -5.68
CA LYS A 72 -15.93 16.00 -6.91
C LYS A 72 -17.06 16.45 -7.82
N SER A 73 -16.68 17.28 -8.79
CA SER A 73 -17.41 17.53 -10.02
C SER A 73 -18.19 16.28 -10.44
N SER A 74 -19.51 16.34 -10.26
CA SER A 74 -20.46 15.38 -10.81
C SER A 74 -20.51 15.62 -12.31
N LYS A 75 -19.48 15.17 -13.03
CA LYS A 75 -19.61 15.00 -14.47
C LYS A 75 -20.59 13.86 -14.64
N ASP A 76 -21.76 14.15 -15.22
CA ASP A 76 -22.73 13.16 -15.65
C ASP A 76 -22.01 12.05 -16.42
N ARG A 77 -21.92 10.87 -15.80
CA ARG A 77 -21.35 9.67 -16.42
C ARG A 77 -22.35 8.53 -16.40
N SER A 78 -23.56 8.82 -16.83
CA SER A 78 -24.69 7.88 -16.97
C SER A 78 -24.48 6.83 -18.08
N GLY A 79 -23.25 6.37 -18.27
CA GLY A 79 -22.89 5.37 -19.26
C GLY A 79 -22.17 4.21 -18.61
N VAL A 80 -22.58 2.99 -18.98
CA VAL A 80 -21.93 1.72 -18.58
C VAL A 80 -20.43 1.83 -18.86
N PRO A 81 -19.56 1.45 -17.89
CA PRO A 81 -18.12 1.50 -18.09
C PRO A 81 -17.67 0.59 -19.24
N LYS A 82 -16.54 0.91 -19.87
CA LYS A 82 -15.95 0.08 -20.92
C LYS A 82 -14.95 -0.90 -20.32
N VAL A 83 -14.69 -2.00 -21.03
CA VAL A 83 -13.60 -2.92 -20.70
C VAL A 83 -12.27 -2.16 -20.72
N GLY A 84 -11.45 -2.37 -19.70
CA GLY A 84 -10.19 -1.66 -19.47
C GLY A 84 -10.33 -0.37 -18.64
N ASP A 85 -11.54 0.14 -18.42
CA ASP A 85 -11.75 1.32 -17.58
C ASP A 85 -11.38 1.03 -16.12
N THR A 86 -10.86 2.05 -15.43
CA THR A 86 -10.68 2.02 -13.98
C THR A 86 -11.90 2.61 -13.29
N VAL A 87 -12.55 1.82 -12.45
CA VAL A 87 -13.73 2.22 -11.68
C VAL A 87 -13.44 2.15 -10.17
N HIS A 88 -14.09 3.00 -9.39
CA HIS A 88 -14.05 2.92 -7.93
C HIS A 88 -15.21 2.03 -7.46
N VAL A 89 -14.90 1.00 -6.68
CA VAL A 89 -15.94 0.17 -6.04
C VAL A 89 -16.10 0.60 -4.60
N SER A 90 -17.26 1.15 -4.24
CA SER A 90 -17.50 1.75 -2.92
C SER A 90 -17.34 0.73 -1.79
N SER A 91 -17.79 -0.52 -2.00
CA SER A 91 -17.68 -1.59 -1.01
C SER A 91 -16.24 -2.04 -0.72
N LEU A 92 -15.33 -1.83 -1.68
CA LEU A 92 -13.91 -2.18 -1.53
C LEU A 92 -13.05 -0.96 -1.17
N GLY A 93 -13.56 0.26 -1.33
CA GLY A 93 -12.81 1.51 -1.17
C GLY A 93 -11.59 1.60 -2.10
N LYS A 94 -11.58 0.84 -3.20
CA LYS A 94 -10.43 0.64 -4.08
C LYS A 94 -10.80 0.90 -5.53
N LYS A 95 -9.79 1.28 -6.31
CA LYS A 95 -9.86 1.37 -7.77
C LYS A 95 -9.59 -0.02 -8.36
N VAL A 96 -10.41 -0.42 -9.30
CA VAL A 96 -10.36 -1.73 -9.94
C VAL A 96 -10.49 -1.57 -11.45
N THR A 97 -10.00 -2.55 -12.20
CA THR A 97 -10.08 -2.55 -13.66
C THR A 97 -11.25 -3.41 -14.12
N VAL A 98 -12.03 -2.91 -15.08
CA VAL A 98 -13.12 -3.66 -15.71
C VAL A 98 -12.51 -4.64 -16.72
N LEU A 99 -12.81 -5.93 -16.54
CA LEU A 99 -12.40 -7.00 -17.47
C LEU A 99 -13.50 -7.29 -18.50
N GLU A 100 -14.75 -7.28 -18.06
CA GLU A 100 -15.88 -7.66 -18.90
C GLU A 100 -17.13 -6.89 -18.47
N VAL A 101 -18.02 -6.65 -19.41
CA VAL A 101 -19.26 -5.91 -19.22
C VAL A 101 -20.41 -6.72 -19.78
N ASP A 102 -21.26 -7.25 -18.89
CA ASP A 102 -22.50 -7.91 -19.25
C ASP A 102 -23.63 -6.86 -19.26
N SER A 103 -23.81 -6.23 -20.42
CA SER A 103 -24.82 -5.19 -20.61
C SER A 103 -26.24 -5.74 -20.53
N SER A 104 -26.45 -7.04 -20.78
CA SER A 104 -27.76 -7.70 -20.73
C SER A 104 -28.27 -7.84 -19.31
N LYS A 105 -27.37 -8.06 -18.34
CA LYS A 105 -27.70 -8.22 -16.92
C LYS A 105 -27.43 -6.97 -16.08
N GLY A 106 -26.75 -5.97 -16.65
CA GLY A 106 -26.29 -4.80 -15.90
C GLY A 106 -25.21 -5.15 -14.88
N GLU A 107 -24.39 -6.16 -15.19
CA GLU A 107 -23.31 -6.67 -14.34
C GLU A 107 -21.96 -6.48 -15.03
N ILE A 108 -20.91 -6.34 -14.24
CA ILE A 108 -19.54 -6.17 -14.72
C ILE A 108 -18.61 -7.12 -13.97
N LEU A 109 -17.60 -7.62 -14.66
CA LEU A 109 -16.50 -8.35 -14.05
C LEU A 109 -15.33 -7.40 -13.87
N VAL A 110 -14.88 -7.23 -12.63
CA VAL A 110 -13.75 -6.37 -12.28
C VAL A 110 -12.62 -7.18 -11.64
N GLN A 111 -11.39 -6.69 -11.77
CA GLN A 111 -10.22 -7.26 -11.11
C GLN A 111 -9.70 -6.30 -10.02
N ALA A 112 -9.63 -6.82 -8.79
CA ALA A 112 -9.09 -6.17 -7.61
C ALA A 112 -7.84 -6.93 -7.15
N GLY A 113 -6.68 -6.59 -7.71
CA GLY A 113 -5.44 -7.33 -7.47
C GLY A 113 -5.52 -8.75 -8.02
N ILE A 114 -5.44 -9.76 -7.16
CA ILE A 114 -5.57 -11.19 -7.55
C ILE A 114 -7.03 -11.67 -7.60
N MET A 115 -7.97 -10.88 -7.08
CA MET A 115 -9.39 -11.25 -7.03
C MET A 115 -10.12 -10.77 -8.29
N LYS A 116 -11.02 -11.61 -8.81
CA LYS A 116 -12.02 -11.21 -9.82
C LYS A 116 -13.40 -11.20 -9.16
N LEU A 117 -14.17 -10.14 -9.40
CA LEU A 117 -15.45 -9.90 -8.74
C LEU A 117 -16.50 -9.54 -9.77
N LYS A 118 -17.67 -10.14 -9.66
CA LYS A 118 -18.84 -9.75 -10.44
C LYS A 118 -19.66 -8.76 -9.61
N LEU A 119 -19.92 -7.58 -10.16
CA LEU A 119 -20.60 -6.48 -9.48
C LEU A 119 -21.72 -5.93 -10.35
N LYS A 120 -22.72 -5.30 -9.73
CA LYS A 120 -23.72 -4.54 -10.47
C LYS A 120 -23.15 -3.18 -10.87
N VAL A 121 -23.58 -2.65 -12.01
CA VAL A 121 -23.17 -1.32 -12.48
C VAL A 121 -23.60 -0.21 -11.49
N THR A 122 -24.61 -0.46 -10.65
CA THR A 122 -25.06 0.46 -9.59
C THR A 122 -24.06 0.63 -8.45
N ASP A 123 -23.20 -0.35 -8.23
CA ASP A 123 -22.32 -0.41 -7.05
C ASP A 123 -20.95 0.24 -7.31
N ILE A 124 -20.76 0.75 -8.54
CA ILE A 124 -19.53 1.39 -8.97
C ILE A 124 -19.70 2.90 -9.12
N GLN A 125 -18.65 3.61 -8.73
CA GLN A 125 -18.50 5.03 -8.96
C GLN A 125 -17.40 5.26 -10.00
N ARG A 126 -17.76 5.92 -11.09
CA ARG A 126 -16.79 6.28 -12.14
C ARG A 126 -15.97 7.50 -11.69
N LEU A 127 -14.65 7.45 -11.88
CA LEU A 127 -13.70 8.50 -11.46
C LEU A 127 -13.46 9.54 -12.54
#